data_AF-A0AAV7G424-F1
#
_entry.id   AF-A0AAV7G424-F1
#
_cell.length_a   1.000
_cell.length_b   1.000
_cell.length_c   1.000
_cell.angle_alpha   90.00
_cell.angle_beta   90.00
_cell.angle_gamma   90.00
#
_symmetry.space_group_name_H-M   'P 1'
#
loop_
_entity.id
_entity.type
_entity.pdbx_description
1 polymer ?
#
loop_
_entity_poly.entity_id
_entity_poly.type
_entity_poly.pdbx_seq_one_letter_code
_entity_poly.pdbx_strand_id
1 'polypeptide(L)'
;MAFLRLPLILRLRRTLSPNSLSSLNRHSIGSVSCFSSGSGSIEINISDEESRRRLHNRLLYRSRQRGFLELDLILGKWVEENIRSLDEAKIRSLVDVLDLENPDLWKWLSGQEPPPDAINSNTVFSSIQSKVLENLNNYAAPATRAEPGQPWVRGWDDKRGLEGGPKHGNQ
;
A
#
# COMPACT_ATOMS: atom_id res chain seq x y z
N MET A 1 34.59 -25.00 53.00
CA MET A 1 34.34 -23.55 53.00
C MET A 1 33.02 -23.32 52.26
N ALA A 2 31.82 -23.42 52.83
CA ALA A 2 31.29 -23.06 54.15
C ALA A 2 31.12 -21.52 54.36
N PHE A 3 29.86 -21.14 54.68
CA PHE A 3 29.37 -19.86 55.23
C PHE A 3 29.17 -18.67 54.25
N LEU A 4 28.15 -17.78 54.37
CA LEU A 4 26.93 -17.73 55.21
C LEU A 4 25.81 -16.79 54.64
N ARG A 5 24.60 -16.88 55.24
CA ARG A 5 23.40 -15.96 55.34
C ARG A 5 23.49 -14.51 54.78
N LEU A 6 22.48 -13.95 54.07
CA LEU A 6 21.14 -13.45 54.50
C LEU A 6 21.16 -12.44 55.68
N PRO A 7 20.14 -11.54 55.89
CA PRO A 7 19.11 -10.92 54.99
C PRO A 7 18.92 -9.37 55.27
N LEU A 8 17.69 -8.83 55.06
CA LEU A 8 17.09 -7.58 55.65
C LEU A 8 17.29 -6.25 54.83
N ILE A 9 16.37 -5.26 54.76
CA ILE A 9 15.04 -5.07 55.41
C ILE A 9 14.09 -4.03 54.72
N LEU A 10 12.78 -4.29 54.80
CA LEU A 10 11.57 -3.41 54.83
C LEU A 10 11.21 -2.27 53.83
N ARG A 11 9.93 -2.36 53.40
CA ARG A 11 8.87 -1.30 53.29
C ARG A 11 9.07 -0.22 52.21
N LEU A 12 8.01 0.33 51.61
CA LEU A 12 6.67 0.60 52.15
C LEU A 12 5.56 0.46 51.09
N ARG A 13 4.42 -0.18 51.42
CA ARG A 13 3.19 -0.05 50.62
C ARG A 13 2.55 1.30 50.93
N ARG A 14 2.22 2.11 49.92
CA ARG A 14 1.28 3.23 50.06
C ARG A 14 0.08 3.01 49.16
N THR A 15 -1.00 2.52 49.76
CA THR A 15 -2.34 2.55 49.16
C THR A 15 -2.82 4.00 49.08
N LEU A 16 -3.25 4.46 47.91
CA LEU A 16 -4.03 5.69 47.78
C LEU A 16 -5.43 5.33 47.28
N SER A 17 -6.42 5.81 48.03
CA SER A 17 -7.85 5.62 47.76
C SER A 17 -8.25 6.27 46.43
N PRO A 18 -9.24 5.72 45.70
CA PRO A 18 -9.95 6.51 44.71
C PRO A 18 -10.72 7.63 45.43
N ASN A 19 -10.74 8.83 44.86
CA ASN A 19 -11.75 9.86 45.13
C ASN A 19 -11.70 10.98 44.07
N SER A 20 -12.87 11.54 43.77
CA SER A 20 -13.08 12.79 43.02
C SER A 20 -12.62 12.85 41.56
N LEU A 21 -13.38 12.21 40.66
CA LEU A 21 -13.47 12.66 39.26
C LEU A 21 -14.44 13.85 39.17
N SER A 22 -13.94 15.06 39.46
CA SER A 22 -14.61 16.29 39.06
C SER A 22 -14.26 16.63 37.61
N SER A 23 -15.29 16.73 36.77
CA SER A 23 -15.20 17.27 35.41
C SER A 23 -14.39 18.57 35.34
N LEU A 24 -13.57 18.75 34.30
CA LEU A 24 -13.73 19.86 33.36
C LEU A 24 -12.78 19.78 32.14
N ASN A 25 -13.34 20.11 30.97
CA ASN A 25 -12.69 20.65 29.77
C ASN A 25 -11.40 19.96 29.24
N ARG A 26 -11.58 18.81 28.58
CA ARG A 26 -10.67 18.41 27.49
C ARG A 26 -11.05 19.19 26.23
N HIS A 27 -10.25 20.20 25.87
CA HIS A 27 -10.41 20.91 24.60
C HIS A 27 -10.35 19.91 23.43
N SER A 28 -11.28 20.04 22.48
CA SER A 28 -11.45 19.15 21.33
C SER A 28 -10.35 19.35 20.29
N ILE A 29 -9.14 18.87 20.58
CA ILE A 29 -8.12 18.61 19.55
C ILE A 29 -8.51 17.29 18.88
N GLY A 30 -8.50 17.28 17.55
CA GLY A 30 -9.19 16.30 16.71
C GLY A 30 -9.01 14.83 17.11
N SER A 31 -10.11 14.10 17.09
CA SER A 31 -10.15 12.65 17.34
C SER A 31 -9.29 11.91 16.32
N VAL A 32 -8.05 11.59 16.68
CA VAL A 32 -7.26 10.56 16.01
C VAL A 32 -7.89 9.21 16.35
N SER A 33 -8.74 8.71 15.45
CA SER A 33 -9.39 7.41 15.61
C SER A 33 -8.34 6.32 15.71
N CYS A 34 -8.32 5.64 16.86
CA CYS A 34 -7.52 4.45 17.06
C CYS A 34 -7.94 3.34 16.10
N PHE A 35 -6.96 2.67 15.49
CA PHE A 35 -7.19 1.54 14.59
C PHE A 35 -7.87 0.41 15.35
N SER A 36 -9.18 0.28 15.17
CA SER A 36 -9.96 -0.84 15.67
C SER A 36 -9.81 -2.01 14.70
N SER A 37 -9.38 -3.17 15.19
CA SER A 37 -9.19 -4.39 14.39
C SER A 37 -10.52 -5.08 14.03
N GLY A 38 -11.38 -4.36 13.31
CA GLY A 38 -12.56 -4.88 12.63
C GLY A 38 -12.54 -4.38 11.19
N SER A 39 -13.03 -5.21 10.25
CA SER A 39 -13.09 -4.95 8.79
C SER A 39 -13.30 -3.47 8.46
N GLY A 40 -12.20 -2.77 8.18
CA GLY A 40 -12.13 -1.32 8.23
C GLY A 40 -12.69 -0.66 6.98
N SER A 41 -14.02 -0.71 6.79
CA SER A 41 -14.70 0.06 5.76
C SER A 41 -14.38 1.54 5.95
N ILE A 42 -13.55 2.08 5.06
CA ILE A 42 -13.14 3.48 5.10
C ILE A 42 -14.40 4.36 5.01
N GLU A 43 -14.70 5.11 6.07
CA GLU A 43 -15.82 6.04 6.10
C GLU A 43 -15.49 7.25 5.22
N ILE A 44 -15.86 7.14 3.94
CA ILE A 44 -15.71 8.20 2.95
C ILE A 44 -16.75 9.29 3.25
N ASN A 45 -16.37 10.29 4.05
CA ASN A 45 -17.18 11.49 4.24
C ASN A 45 -16.85 12.51 3.14
N ILE A 46 -17.65 12.51 2.07
CA ILE A 46 -17.58 13.48 0.96
C ILE A 46 -18.49 14.70 1.18
N SER A 47 -19.27 14.74 2.27
CA SER A 47 -20.21 15.84 2.56
C SER A 47 -19.53 17.20 2.80
N ASP A 48 -18.24 17.21 3.11
CA ASP A 48 -17.44 18.41 3.32
C ASP A 48 -16.31 18.51 2.30
N GLU A 49 -16.19 19.69 1.68
CA GLU A 49 -15.19 20.02 0.67
C GLU A 49 -13.76 19.97 1.22
N GLU A 50 -13.53 20.31 2.50
CA GLU A 50 -12.20 20.19 3.09
C GLU A 50 -11.83 18.72 3.33
N SER A 51 -12.77 17.93 3.84
CA SER A 51 -12.64 16.47 4.04
C SER A 51 -12.37 15.75 2.73
N ARG A 52 -13.07 16.12 1.65
CA ARG A 52 -12.81 15.63 0.29
C ARG A 52 -11.39 15.95 -0.17
N ARG A 53 -10.91 17.20 -0.02
CA ARG A 53 -9.52 17.58 -0.35
C ARG A 53 -8.48 16.79 0.44
N ARG A 54 -8.69 16.62 1.76
CA ARG A 54 -7.81 15.82 2.64
C ARG A 54 -7.75 14.36 2.18
N LEU A 55 -8.87 13.77 1.77
CA LEU A 55 -8.94 12.41 1.22
C LEU A 55 -8.19 12.31 -0.13
N HIS A 56 -8.40 13.25 -1.05
CA HIS A 56 -7.71 13.27 -2.35
C HIS A 56 -6.18 13.35 -2.17
N ASN A 57 -5.71 14.24 -1.29
CA ASN A 57 -4.30 14.40 -0.97
C ASN A 57 -3.70 13.13 -0.33
N ARG A 58 -4.46 12.43 0.53
CA ARG A 58 -4.04 11.16 1.13
C ARG A 58 -3.88 10.05 0.09
N LEU A 59 -4.81 9.93 -0.86
CA LEU A 59 -4.75 8.93 -1.93
C LEU A 59 -3.61 9.21 -2.89
N LEU A 60 -3.40 10.48 -3.28
CA LEU A 60 -2.28 10.89 -4.13
C LEU A 60 -0.92 10.69 -3.44
N TYR A 61 -0.84 10.87 -2.12
CA TYR A 61 0.37 10.53 -1.36
C TYR A 61 0.60 9.02 -1.33
N ARG A 62 -0.42 8.22 -1.00
CA ARG A 62 -0.33 6.75 -0.94
C ARG A 62 0.00 6.11 -2.30
N SER A 63 -0.44 6.70 -3.41
CA SER A 63 -0.11 6.21 -4.76
C SER A 63 1.31 6.54 -5.23
N ARG A 64 2.04 7.44 -4.54
CA ARG A 64 3.39 7.92 -4.90
C ARG A 64 4.47 7.55 -3.88
N GLN A 65 4.14 6.77 -2.87
CA GLN A 65 5.02 6.45 -1.74
C GLN A 65 5.00 4.95 -1.43
N ARG A 66 5.05 4.13 -2.48
CA ARG A 66 5.06 2.67 -2.41
C ARG A 66 6.48 2.09 -2.36
N GLY A 67 7.48 2.87 -2.78
CA GLY A 67 8.89 2.45 -2.80
C GLY A 67 9.26 1.66 -4.05
N PHE A 68 8.43 1.73 -5.10
CA PHE A 68 8.67 1.09 -6.39
C PHE A 68 8.37 2.14 -7.47
N LEU A 69 9.42 2.73 -8.03
CA LEU A 69 9.34 3.98 -8.80
C LEU A 69 8.39 3.87 -10.00
N GLU A 70 8.35 2.70 -10.63
CA GLU A 70 7.49 2.35 -11.75
C GLU A 70 6.01 2.47 -11.36
N LEU A 71 5.61 1.87 -10.23
CA LEU A 71 4.26 1.98 -9.67
C LEU A 71 3.97 3.41 -9.22
N ASP A 72 4.92 4.07 -8.55
CA ASP A 72 4.75 5.42 -8.02
C ASP A 72 4.53 6.45 -9.15
N LEU A 73 5.15 6.25 -10.32
CA LEU A 73 4.91 7.07 -11.52
C LEU A 73 3.56 6.75 -12.18
N ILE A 74 3.23 5.47 -12.37
CA ILE A 74 2.00 5.05 -13.08
C ILE A 74 0.75 5.38 -12.26
N LEU A 75 0.70 4.95 -11.00
CA LEU A 75 -0.42 5.19 -10.09
C LEU A 75 -0.48 6.67 -9.69
N GLY A 76 0.66 7.29 -9.41
CA GLY A 76 0.74 8.71 -9.10
C GLY A 76 0.11 9.57 -10.19
N LYS A 77 0.53 9.39 -11.45
CA LYS A 77 0.01 10.14 -12.59
C LYS A 77 -1.47 9.85 -12.86
N TRP A 78 -1.88 8.57 -12.86
CA TRP A 78 -3.29 8.23 -13.10
C TRP A 78 -4.21 8.82 -12.03
N VAL A 79 -3.81 8.77 -10.75
CA VAL A 79 -4.57 9.38 -9.65
C VAL A 79 -4.60 10.90 -9.79
N GLU A 80 -3.47 11.57 -10.09
CA GLU A 80 -3.43 13.02 -10.26
C GLU A 80 -4.39 13.52 -11.37
N GLU A 81 -4.45 12.79 -12.49
CA GLU A 81 -5.33 13.10 -13.63
C GLU A 81 -6.82 12.83 -13.33
N ASN A 82 -7.15 11.73 -12.63
CA ASN A 82 -8.53 11.27 -12.50
C ASN A 82 -9.21 11.60 -11.16
N ILE A 83 -8.47 11.83 -10.07
CA ILE A 83 -9.05 11.91 -8.70
C ILE A 83 -10.13 12.99 -8.55
N ARG A 84 -10.13 14.03 -9.38
CA ARG A 84 -11.12 15.12 -9.35
C ARG A 84 -12.49 14.73 -9.93
N SER A 85 -12.58 13.65 -10.71
CA SER A 85 -13.79 13.19 -11.41
C SER A 85 -14.23 11.77 -10.98
N LEU A 86 -13.64 11.21 -9.91
CA LEU A 86 -14.05 9.91 -9.38
C LEU A 86 -15.27 10.02 -8.46
N ASP A 87 -16.26 9.17 -8.72
CA ASP A 87 -17.41 8.93 -7.83
C ASP A 87 -16.99 8.13 -6.59
N GLU A 88 -17.78 8.15 -5.51
CA GLU A 88 -17.43 7.46 -4.25
C GLU A 88 -17.12 5.97 -4.44
N ALA A 89 -17.86 5.29 -5.33
CA ALA A 89 -17.65 3.88 -5.64
C ALA A 89 -16.26 3.65 -6.26
N LYS A 90 -15.84 4.52 -7.19
CA LYS A 90 -14.50 4.47 -7.79
C LYS A 90 -13.41 4.85 -6.79
N ILE A 91 -13.71 5.72 -5.83
CA ILE A 91 -12.79 6.04 -4.73
C ILE A 91 -12.57 4.81 -3.82
N ARG A 92 -13.63 4.04 -3.50
CA ARG A 92 -13.50 2.75 -2.80
C ARG A 92 -12.64 1.78 -3.62
N SER A 93 -12.99 1.59 -4.90
CA SER A 93 -12.22 0.75 -5.82
C SER A 93 -10.74 1.17 -5.95
N LEU A 94 -10.41 2.46 -5.87
CA LEU A 94 -9.04 2.96 -5.85
C LEU A 94 -8.32 2.63 -4.53
N VAL A 95 -9.00 2.74 -3.39
CA VAL A 95 -8.46 2.30 -2.08
C VAL A 95 -8.12 0.82 -2.14
N ASP A 96 -9.04 -0.02 -2.63
CA ASP A 96 -8.82 -1.47 -2.76
C ASP A 96 -7.57 -1.79 -3.60
N VAL A 97 -7.33 -1.05 -4.70
CA VAL A 97 -6.13 -1.21 -5.56
C VAL A 97 -4.86 -0.70 -4.88
N LEU A 98 -4.95 0.35 -4.06
CA LEU A 98 -3.80 0.91 -3.33
C LEU A 98 -3.38 0.05 -2.13
N ASP A 99 -4.25 -0.85 -1.65
CA ASP A 99 -3.96 -1.78 -0.55
C ASP A 99 -3.45 -3.15 -1.03
N LEU A 100 -3.37 -3.40 -2.34
CA LEU A 100 -2.71 -4.57 -2.94
C LEU A 100 -1.18 -4.52 -2.76
N GLU A 101 -0.54 -5.68 -2.64
CA GLU A 101 0.92 -5.80 -2.54
C GLU A 101 1.66 -5.35 -3.82
N ASN A 102 2.79 -4.68 -3.65
CA ASN A 102 3.55 -4.09 -4.78
C ASN A 102 3.98 -5.11 -5.86
N PRO A 103 4.56 -6.29 -5.52
CA PRO A 103 5.10 -7.20 -6.54
C PRO A 103 4.00 -7.77 -7.43
N ASP A 104 2.88 -8.16 -6.84
CA ASP A 104 1.74 -8.76 -7.54
C ASP A 104 0.97 -7.72 -8.35
N LEU A 105 0.75 -6.53 -7.79
CA LEU A 105 0.18 -5.41 -8.54
C LEU A 105 0.99 -5.08 -9.80
N TRP A 106 2.32 -5.08 -9.70
CA TRP A 106 3.19 -4.82 -10.86
C TRP A 106 3.09 -5.92 -11.93
N LYS A 107 3.11 -7.20 -11.55
CA LYS A 107 2.94 -8.32 -12.49
C LYS A 107 1.64 -8.20 -13.29
N TRP A 108 0.53 -7.89 -12.62
CA TRP A 108 -0.79 -7.77 -13.28
C TRP A 108 -0.88 -6.53 -14.17
N LEU A 109 -0.35 -5.39 -13.73
CA LEU A 109 -0.34 -4.16 -14.54
C LEU A 109 0.55 -4.27 -15.78
N SER A 110 1.70 -4.94 -15.67
CA SER A 110 2.63 -5.15 -16.79
C SER A 110 2.23 -6.31 -17.73
N GLY A 111 1.18 -7.06 -17.40
CA GLY A 111 0.68 -8.19 -18.21
C GLY A 111 1.50 -9.48 -18.08
N GLN A 112 2.36 -9.59 -17.06
CA GLN A 112 3.18 -10.77 -16.79
C GLN A 112 2.34 -11.95 -16.28
N GLU A 113 1.39 -11.68 -15.39
CA GLU A 113 0.45 -12.66 -14.84
C GLU A 113 -0.99 -12.13 -15.00
N PRO A 114 -1.99 -12.97 -15.28
CA PRO A 114 -3.38 -12.54 -15.26
C PRO A 114 -3.80 -12.15 -13.82
N PRO A 115 -4.51 -11.01 -13.62
CA PRO A 115 -5.07 -10.67 -12.33
C PRO A 115 -6.16 -11.67 -11.90
N PRO A 116 -6.29 -11.97 -10.59
CA PRO A 116 -7.44 -12.69 -10.05
C PRO A 116 -8.76 -11.99 -10.40
N ASP A 117 -9.84 -12.75 -10.60
CA ASP A 117 -11.15 -12.23 -11.03
C ASP A 117 -11.69 -11.10 -10.14
N ALA A 118 -11.46 -11.19 -8.83
CA ALA A 118 -11.82 -10.16 -7.86
C ALA A 118 -11.18 -8.80 -8.19
N ILE A 119 -9.93 -8.79 -8.62
CA ILE A 119 -9.17 -7.58 -8.97
C ILE A 119 -9.50 -7.16 -10.41
N ASN A 120 -9.68 -8.11 -11.32
CA ASN A 120 -10.07 -7.84 -12.71
C ASN A 120 -11.46 -7.17 -12.80
N SER A 121 -12.36 -7.47 -11.85
CA SER A 121 -13.68 -6.83 -11.74
C SER A 121 -13.65 -5.35 -11.33
N ASN A 122 -12.51 -4.86 -10.82
CA ASN A 122 -12.36 -3.50 -10.32
C ASN A 122 -12.15 -2.50 -11.47
N THR A 123 -13.15 -1.64 -11.69
CA THR A 123 -13.14 -0.64 -12.78
C THR A 123 -11.93 0.31 -12.80
N VAL A 124 -11.36 0.63 -11.63
CA VAL A 124 -10.16 1.47 -11.52
C VAL A 124 -8.93 0.68 -11.95
N PHE A 125 -8.80 -0.57 -11.49
CA PHE A 125 -7.72 -1.45 -11.91
C PHE A 125 -7.69 -1.63 -13.44
N SER A 126 -8.83 -1.96 -14.07
CA SER A 126 -8.92 -2.16 -15.52
C SER A 126 -8.57 -0.89 -16.31
N SER A 127 -8.91 0.30 -15.79
CA SER A 127 -8.54 1.58 -16.39
C SER A 127 -7.02 1.83 -16.36
N ILE A 128 -6.39 1.58 -15.20
CA ILE A 128 -4.93 1.73 -15.04
C ILE A 128 -4.21 0.72 -15.94
N GLN A 129 -4.63 -0.56 -15.90
CA GLN A 129 -4.03 -1.63 -16.70
C GLN A 129 -4.14 -1.34 -18.21
N SER A 130 -5.31 -0.87 -18.68
CA SER A 130 -5.49 -0.48 -20.08
C SER A 130 -4.51 0.63 -20.50
N LYS A 131 -4.27 1.62 -19.64
CA LYS A 131 -3.31 2.71 -19.92
C LYS A 131 -1.86 2.21 -19.93
N VAL A 132 -1.49 1.28 -19.05
CA VAL A 132 -0.16 0.64 -19.07
C VAL A 132 0.05 -0.16 -20.34
N LEU A 133 -0.93 -0.97 -20.75
CA LEU A 133 -0.88 -1.77 -21.98
C LEU A 133 -0.83 -0.89 -23.25
N GLU A 134 -1.57 0.22 -23.29
CA GLU A 134 -1.47 1.23 -24.36
C GLU A 134 -0.05 1.82 -24.45
N ASN A 135 0.54 2.22 -23.32
CA ASN A 135 1.90 2.75 -23.28
C ASN A 135 2.94 1.71 -23.73
N LEU A 136 2.80 0.44 -23.31
CA LEU A 136 3.66 -0.65 -23.77
C LEU A 136 3.53 -0.88 -25.28
N ASN A 137 2.32 -0.76 -25.85
CA ASN A 137 2.09 -0.86 -27.28
C ASN A 137 2.71 0.29 -28.09
N ASN A 138 2.73 1.50 -27.53
CA ASN A 138 3.30 2.68 -28.21
C ASN A 138 4.83 2.78 -28.09
N TYR A 139 5.41 2.34 -26.97
CA TYR A 139 6.82 2.62 -26.64
C TYR A 139 7.72 1.40 -26.45
N ALA A 140 7.18 0.20 -26.24
CA ALA A 140 7.98 -1.01 -26.01
C ALA A 140 7.91 -1.99 -27.20
N ALA A 141 9.08 -2.35 -27.73
CA ALA A 141 9.20 -3.38 -28.76
C ALA A 141 8.62 -4.72 -28.25
N PRO A 142 7.87 -5.48 -29.07
CA PRO A 142 7.30 -6.76 -28.63
C PRO A 142 8.34 -7.75 -28.10
N ALA A 143 9.53 -7.81 -28.72
CA ALA A 143 10.61 -8.71 -28.35
C ALA A 143 11.29 -8.40 -27.00
N THR A 144 11.03 -7.24 -26.39
CA THR A 144 11.55 -6.87 -25.07
C THR A 144 10.50 -6.99 -23.96
N ARG A 145 9.33 -7.53 -24.25
CA ARG A 145 8.27 -7.77 -23.27
C ARG A 145 8.51 -9.08 -22.53
N ALA A 146 8.04 -9.16 -21.30
CA ALA A 146 8.03 -10.44 -20.58
C ALA A 146 6.94 -11.35 -21.18
N GLU A 147 7.29 -12.62 -21.41
CA GLU A 147 6.33 -13.63 -21.84
C GLU A 147 5.32 -13.93 -20.71
N PRO A 148 3.99 -13.94 -20.99
CA PRO A 148 2.99 -14.19 -19.98
C PRO A 148 3.19 -15.54 -19.27
N GLY A 149 3.07 -15.55 -17.94
CA GLY A 149 3.23 -16.73 -17.10
C GLY A 149 4.69 -17.16 -16.86
N GLN A 150 5.69 -16.46 -17.40
CA GLN A 150 7.07 -16.67 -16.99
C GLN A 150 7.36 -15.90 -15.68
N PRO A 151 8.02 -16.53 -14.70
CA PRO A 151 8.49 -15.80 -13.53
C PRO A 151 9.52 -14.75 -13.96
N TRP A 152 9.71 -13.72 -13.13
CA TRP A 152 10.79 -12.75 -13.33
C TRP A 152 12.11 -13.48 -13.60
N VAL A 153 12.78 -13.12 -14.69
CA VAL A 153 14.20 -13.45 -14.87
C VAL A 153 14.94 -12.71 -13.77
N ARG A 154 15.14 -13.41 -12.66
CA ARG A 154 15.98 -12.98 -11.56
C ARG A 154 17.38 -12.81 -12.17
N GLY A 155 17.76 -11.57 -12.46
CA GLY A 155 19.02 -11.18 -13.11
C GLY A 155 20.27 -11.44 -12.27
N TRP A 156 20.19 -12.43 -11.38
CA TRP A 156 21.25 -12.97 -10.54
C TRP A 156 21.16 -14.49 -10.39
N ASP A 157 20.33 -15.17 -11.19
CA ASP A 157 20.53 -16.59 -11.52
C ASP A 157 21.69 -16.68 -12.53
N ASP A 158 22.86 -16.26 -12.06
CA ASP A 158 24.16 -16.29 -12.72
C ASP A 158 24.61 -17.74 -12.93
N LYS A 159 23.96 -18.45 -13.87
CA LYS A 159 24.48 -19.70 -14.45
C LYS A 159 25.69 -19.39 -15.33
N ARG A 160 26.76 -18.87 -14.72
CA ARG A 160 28.05 -18.64 -15.36
C ARG A 160 28.58 -19.98 -15.88
N GLY A 161 28.50 -20.19 -17.19
CA GLY A 161 29.06 -21.36 -17.87
C GLY A 161 28.13 -22.53 -18.14
N LEU A 162 26.80 -22.33 -18.28
CA LEU A 162 25.90 -23.32 -18.89
C LEU A 162 25.37 -22.81 -20.24
N GLU A 163 25.33 -23.69 -21.24
CA GLU A 163 24.72 -23.38 -22.54
C GLU A 163 23.24 -23.01 -22.36
N GLY A 164 22.79 -21.97 -23.07
CA GLY A 164 21.40 -21.49 -23.02
C GLY A 164 21.16 -20.16 -22.28
N GLY A 165 22.20 -19.40 -21.94
CA GLY A 165 22.03 -18.03 -21.40
C GLY A 165 21.31 -17.07 -22.38
N PRO A 166 20.68 -15.98 -21.88
CA PRO A 166 19.96 -15.03 -22.73
C PRO A 166 20.87 -14.41 -23.80
N LYS A 167 20.43 -14.43 -25.07
CA LYS A 167 21.22 -13.93 -26.21
C LYS A 167 21.35 -12.39 -26.24
N HIS A 168 20.51 -11.69 -25.50
CA HIS A 168 20.50 -10.24 -25.38
C HIS A 168 20.37 -9.85 -23.90
N GLY A 169 21.44 -9.28 -23.35
CA GLY A 169 21.38 -8.50 -22.11
C GLY A 169 21.33 -7.02 -22.45
N ASN A 170 20.64 -6.23 -21.63
CA ASN A 170 20.77 -4.77 -21.67
C ASN A 170 22.13 -4.42 -21.06
N GLN A 171 23.15 -4.22 -21.91
CA GLN A 171 24.44 -3.64 -21.54
C GLN A 171 24.39 -2.11 -21.66
#